data_AF-A0A2V9ZB28-F1
#
_entry.id   AF-A0A2V9ZB28-F1
#
_cell.length_a   1.000
_cell.length_b   1.000
_cell.length_c   1.000
_cell.angle_alpha   90.00
_cell.angle_beta   90.00
_cell.angle_gamma   90.00
#
_symmetry.space_group_name_H-M   'P 1'
#
loop_
_entity.id
_entity.type
_entity.pdbx_description
1 polymer ?
#
loop_
_entity_poly.entity_id
_entity_poly.type
_entity_poly.pdbx_seq_one_letter_code
_entity_poly.pdbx_strand_id
1 'polypeptide(L)'
;MESGRQLDPIGRTRSTSFVPIILWLCLVLSCVAASQSSPADKLKLEQLLQHEQWQQLIDAIERVPARDADLDYYYGTALAQLGHFEEARKVFLDGQRLQPQDKRFPTELGGVAYKQKRYSEAASWLHRALRLDPHDAYANDFLATIYFLQGNLEAALKYWNRIGKPQIESVRSEQPLRMDPTLLDRAFAFAPASQLRLPDLLTSKARAAGLGVFHVFRF
;
A
#
# COMPACT_ATOMS: atom_id res chain seq x y z
N MET A 1 -31.01 -40.41 -81.23
CA MET A 1 -30.75 -39.41 -80.19
C MET A 1 -30.84 -40.12 -78.85
N GLU A 2 -29.69 -40.25 -78.18
CA GLU A 2 -29.43 -40.44 -76.72
C GLU A 2 -30.20 -41.59 -76.00
N SER A 3 -29.60 -42.74 -75.63
CA SER A 3 -28.43 -43.02 -74.76
C SER A 3 -28.48 -42.21 -73.46
N GLY A 4 -28.51 -42.76 -72.25
CA GLY A 4 -28.39 -44.12 -71.75
C GLY A 4 -28.39 -44.01 -70.22
N ARG A 5 -29.04 -44.94 -69.52
CA ARG A 5 -28.96 -45.05 -68.06
C ARG A 5 -27.52 -45.33 -67.67
N GLN A 6 -26.97 -44.56 -66.74
CA GLN A 6 -25.72 -44.89 -66.07
C GLN A 6 -25.97 -44.95 -64.56
N LEU A 7 -25.81 -46.16 -64.03
CA LEU A 7 -25.73 -46.47 -62.60
C LEU A 7 -24.26 -46.36 -62.19
N ASP A 8 -23.98 -45.71 -61.08
CA ASP A 8 -22.66 -45.77 -60.45
C ASP A 8 -22.53 -47.03 -59.57
N PRO A 9 -21.41 -47.76 -59.65
CA PRO A 9 -21.10 -48.90 -58.79
C PRO A 9 -20.29 -48.44 -57.56
N ILE A 10 -20.42 -49.19 -56.46
CA ILE A 10 -19.72 -49.08 -55.15
C ILE A 10 -20.58 -48.45 -54.05
N GLY A 11 -21.18 -49.31 -53.22
CA GLY A 11 -21.82 -48.91 -51.98
C GLY A 11 -20.81 -48.42 -50.94
N ARG A 12 -21.17 -47.36 -50.22
CA ARG A 12 -20.79 -47.09 -48.83
C ARG A 12 -21.68 -45.99 -48.27
N THR A 13 -22.32 -46.29 -47.16
CA THR A 13 -23.10 -45.36 -46.33
C THR A 13 -22.21 -44.25 -45.79
N ARG A 14 -22.69 -43.00 -45.83
CA ARG A 14 -22.13 -41.92 -45.00
C ARG A 14 -23.26 -41.21 -44.27
N SER A 15 -23.55 -41.73 -43.08
CA SER A 15 -24.14 -40.96 -42.00
C SER A 15 -23.12 -39.92 -41.54
N THR A 16 -23.23 -38.68 -41.99
CA THR A 16 -22.44 -37.59 -41.39
C THR A 16 -23.27 -36.97 -40.28
N SER A 17 -23.05 -37.48 -39.06
CA SER A 17 -23.45 -36.85 -37.82
C SER A 17 -23.01 -35.38 -37.80
N PHE A 18 -23.98 -34.48 -37.87
CA PHE A 18 -23.83 -33.12 -37.41
C PHE A 18 -24.01 -33.16 -35.89
N VAL A 19 -22.95 -32.90 -35.11
CA VAL A 19 -22.89 -32.44 -33.70
C VAL A 19 -21.47 -32.74 -33.15
N PRO A 20 -20.78 -31.82 -32.44
CA PRO A 20 -21.07 -30.38 -32.30
C PRO A 20 -19.84 -29.45 -32.18
N ILE A 21 -20.00 -28.23 -32.71
CA ILE A 21 -19.19 -27.04 -32.35
C ILE A 21 -19.40 -26.67 -30.85
N ILE A 22 -20.50 -27.12 -30.24
CA ILE A 22 -20.83 -26.95 -28.82
C ILE A 22 -19.84 -27.70 -27.90
N LEU A 23 -19.28 -28.85 -28.32
CA LEU A 23 -18.26 -29.55 -27.50
C LEU A 23 -16.95 -28.75 -27.40
N TRP A 24 -16.61 -28.01 -28.46
CA TRP A 24 -15.43 -27.15 -28.48
C TRP A 24 -15.63 -25.90 -27.61
N LEU A 25 -16.85 -25.34 -27.59
CA LEU A 25 -17.18 -24.20 -26.72
C LEU A 25 -17.15 -24.57 -25.23
N CYS A 26 -17.58 -25.79 -24.87
CA CYS A 26 -17.51 -26.29 -23.48
C CYS A 26 -16.08 -26.62 -23.01
N LEU A 27 -15.19 -27.02 -23.93
CA LEU A 27 -13.80 -27.32 -23.59
C LEU A 27 -12.97 -26.05 -23.32
N VAL A 28 -13.27 -24.96 -24.04
CA VAL A 28 -12.62 -23.66 -23.80
C VAL A 28 -13.15 -23.01 -22.51
N LEU A 29 -14.44 -23.18 -22.18
CA LEU A 29 -14.99 -22.67 -20.90
C LEU A 29 -14.42 -23.41 -19.67
N SER A 30 -14.14 -24.70 -19.78
CA SER A 30 -13.59 -25.51 -18.67
C SER A 30 -12.13 -25.16 -18.36
N CYS A 31 -11.40 -24.54 -19.29
CA CYS A 31 -9.99 -24.21 -19.09
C CYS A 31 -9.76 -22.85 -18.40
N VAL A 32 -10.76 -21.95 -18.41
CA VAL A 32 -10.69 -20.64 -17.74
C VAL A 32 -11.08 -20.73 -16.27
N ALA A 33 -11.77 -21.79 -15.85
CA ALA A 33 -12.25 -21.94 -14.47
C ALA A 33 -11.18 -22.42 -13.47
N ALA A 34 -9.97 -22.80 -13.92
CA ALA A 34 -8.98 -23.50 -13.09
C ALA A 34 -7.86 -22.62 -12.49
N SER A 35 -7.89 -21.30 -12.65
CA SER A 35 -6.76 -20.44 -12.26
C SER A 35 -6.96 -19.60 -10.99
N GLN A 36 -7.99 -19.86 -10.19
CA GLN A 36 -8.21 -19.13 -8.94
C GLN A 36 -7.81 -20.01 -7.75
N SER A 37 -7.03 -19.46 -6.83
CA SER A 37 -6.68 -20.12 -5.56
C SER A 37 -7.95 -20.47 -4.79
N SER A 38 -8.01 -21.67 -4.20
CA SER A 38 -9.20 -22.10 -3.49
C SER A 38 -9.43 -21.24 -2.24
N PRO A 39 -10.68 -21.03 -1.79
CA PRO A 39 -10.95 -20.27 -0.56
C PRO A 39 -10.23 -20.82 0.68
N ALA A 40 -10.02 -22.14 0.74
CA ALA A 40 -9.28 -22.80 1.82
C ALA A 40 -7.78 -22.46 1.79
N ASP A 41 -7.20 -22.33 0.58
CA ASP A 41 -5.80 -21.92 0.44
C ASP A 41 -5.63 -20.46 0.90
N LYS A 42 -6.52 -19.55 0.48
CA LYS A 42 -6.48 -18.13 0.89
C LYS A 42 -6.52 -17.98 2.42
N LEU A 43 -7.46 -18.65 3.08
CA LEU A 43 -7.58 -18.60 4.54
C LEU A 43 -6.30 -19.07 5.24
N LYS A 44 -5.66 -20.14 4.72
CA LYS A 44 -4.39 -20.63 5.26
C LYS A 44 -3.27 -19.59 5.11
N LEU A 45 -3.17 -18.93 3.95
CA LEU A 45 -2.17 -17.89 3.72
C LEU A 45 -2.39 -16.70 4.66
N GLU A 46 -3.64 -16.28 4.87
CA GLU A 46 -3.98 -15.21 5.82
C GLU A 46 -3.60 -15.57 7.26
N GLN A 47 -3.80 -16.83 7.69
CA GLN A 47 -3.36 -17.30 9.00
C GLN A 47 -1.84 -17.25 9.14
N LEU A 48 -1.10 -17.71 8.13
CA LEU A 48 0.36 -17.65 8.12
C LEU A 48 0.86 -16.20 8.18
N LEU A 49 0.20 -15.28 7.46
CA LEU A 49 0.49 -13.84 7.49
C LEU A 49 0.24 -13.26 8.90
N GLN A 50 -0.92 -13.56 9.50
CA GLN A 50 -1.30 -13.06 10.82
C GLN A 50 -0.38 -13.56 11.94
N HIS A 51 0.11 -14.80 11.82
CA HIS A 51 1.07 -15.39 12.75
C HIS A 51 2.54 -15.10 12.39
N GLU A 52 2.78 -14.24 11.40
CA GLU A 52 4.12 -13.81 10.96
C GLU A 52 5.03 -14.99 10.57
N GLN A 53 4.44 -16.07 10.04
CA GLN A 53 5.16 -17.27 9.61
C GLN A 53 5.73 -17.09 8.19
N TRP A 54 6.60 -16.09 8.03
CA TRP A 54 7.05 -15.57 6.73
C TRP A 54 7.61 -16.64 5.79
N GLN A 55 8.45 -17.54 6.29
CA GLN A 55 9.04 -18.60 5.46
C GLN A 55 7.98 -19.60 4.99
N GLN A 56 7.10 -20.04 5.90
CA GLN A 56 6.02 -20.98 5.55
C GLN A 56 5.01 -20.34 4.59
N LEU A 57 4.77 -19.04 4.73
CA LEU A 57 3.94 -18.26 3.81
C LEU A 57 4.53 -18.26 2.40
N ILE A 58 5.84 -18.01 2.26
CA ILE A 58 6.54 -18.09 0.97
C ILE A 58 6.41 -19.49 0.36
N ASP A 59 6.76 -20.53 1.12
CA ASP A 59 6.71 -21.92 0.66
C ASP A 59 5.29 -22.33 0.22
N ALA A 60 4.26 -21.81 0.88
CA ALA A 60 2.87 -22.05 0.53
C ALA A 60 2.47 -21.31 -0.75
N ILE A 61 2.88 -20.04 -0.90
CA ILE A 61 2.58 -19.23 -2.09
C ILE A 61 3.27 -19.79 -3.34
N GLU A 62 4.50 -20.30 -3.23
CA GLU A 62 5.23 -20.87 -4.36
C GLU A 62 4.57 -22.13 -4.95
N ARG A 63 3.72 -22.80 -4.17
CA ARG A 63 2.92 -23.95 -4.63
C ARG A 63 1.64 -23.54 -5.35
N VAL A 64 1.26 -22.27 -5.28
CA VAL A 64 0.08 -21.74 -5.98
C VAL A 64 0.49 -21.37 -7.42
N PRO A 65 -0.07 -22.03 -8.44
CA PRO A 65 0.40 -21.87 -9.82
C PRO A 65 0.03 -20.54 -10.47
N ALA A 66 -1.03 -19.88 -9.97
CA ALA A 66 -1.51 -18.61 -10.51
C ALA A 66 -1.31 -17.50 -9.48
N ARG A 67 -0.71 -16.39 -9.93
CA ARG A 67 -0.56 -15.17 -9.12
C ARG A 67 -1.74 -14.24 -9.33
N ASP A 68 -2.21 -13.65 -8.24
CA ASP A 68 -3.13 -12.52 -8.22
C ASP A 68 -2.56 -11.41 -7.34
N ALA A 69 -3.21 -10.25 -7.30
CA ALA A 69 -2.73 -9.10 -6.54
C ALA A 69 -2.64 -9.39 -5.03
N ASP A 70 -3.57 -10.15 -4.46
CA ASP A 70 -3.54 -10.46 -3.03
C ASP A 70 -2.36 -11.38 -2.68
N LEU A 71 -2.09 -12.39 -3.52
CA LEU A 71 -0.93 -13.26 -3.38
C LEU A 71 0.39 -12.48 -3.53
N ASP A 72 0.48 -11.55 -4.48
CA ASP A 72 1.66 -10.70 -4.63
C ASP A 72 1.83 -9.75 -3.44
N TYR A 73 0.73 -9.25 -2.88
CA TYR A 73 0.77 -8.48 -1.64
C TYR A 73 1.33 -9.31 -0.47
N TYR A 74 0.83 -10.52 -0.23
CA TYR A 74 1.34 -11.39 0.84
C TYR A 74 2.80 -11.79 0.61
N TYR A 75 3.17 -12.12 -0.64
CA TYR A 75 4.52 -12.54 -0.98
C TYR A 75 5.52 -11.41 -0.82
N GLY A 76 5.20 -10.22 -1.35
CA GLY A 76 6.02 -9.03 -1.19
C GLY A 76 6.20 -8.67 0.29
N THR A 77 5.14 -8.80 1.10
CA THR A 77 5.20 -8.54 2.54
C THR A 77 6.16 -9.50 3.23
N ALA A 78 6.03 -10.81 2.98
CA ALA A 78 6.92 -11.81 3.56
C ALA A 78 8.40 -11.58 3.17
N LEU A 79 8.66 -11.29 1.89
CA LEU A 79 10.00 -10.96 1.40
C LEU A 79 10.57 -9.71 2.09
N ALA A 80 9.75 -8.66 2.26
CA ALA A 80 10.17 -7.44 2.94
C ALA A 80 10.52 -7.68 4.41
N GLN A 81 9.74 -8.52 5.12
CA GLN A 81 10.01 -8.88 6.51
C GLN A 81 11.28 -9.71 6.68
N LEU A 82 11.59 -10.56 5.70
CA LEU A 82 12.85 -11.33 5.66
C LEU A 82 14.04 -10.51 5.14
N GLY A 83 13.85 -9.25 4.76
CA GLY A 83 14.92 -8.35 4.31
C GLY A 83 15.26 -8.48 2.82
N HIS A 84 14.51 -9.25 2.04
CA HIS A 84 14.68 -9.40 0.60
C HIS A 84 14.04 -8.22 -0.16
N PHE A 85 14.53 -7.01 0.11
CA PHE A 85 13.86 -5.76 -0.28
C PHE A 85 13.71 -5.56 -1.80
N GLU A 86 14.72 -5.93 -2.59
CA GLU A 86 14.66 -5.76 -4.05
C GLU A 86 13.68 -6.75 -4.70
N GLU A 87 13.55 -7.95 -4.15
CA GLU A 87 12.54 -8.93 -4.59
C GLU A 87 11.14 -8.49 -4.17
N ALA A 88 10.96 -8.08 -2.92
CA ALA A 88 9.71 -7.50 -2.43
C ALA A 88 9.23 -6.35 -3.30
N ARG A 89 10.14 -5.43 -3.66
CA ARG A 89 9.84 -4.30 -4.55
C ARG A 89 9.31 -4.77 -5.91
N LYS A 90 9.92 -5.78 -6.53
CA LYS A 90 9.46 -6.32 -7.83
C LYS A 90 8.06 -6.91 -7.69
N VAL A 91 7.84 -7.75 -6.68
CA VAL A 91 6.55 -8.39 -6.45
C VAL A 91 5.45 -7.36 -6.18
N PHE A 92 5.72 -6.33 -5.37
CA PHE A 92 4.74 -5.26 -5.14
C PHE A 92 4.44 -4.44 -6.40
N LEU A 93 5.44 -4.20 -7.26
CA LEU A 93 5.20 -3.53 -8.55
C LEU A 93 4.34 -4.40 -9.47
N ASP A 94 4.50 -5.72 -9.43
CA ASP A 94 3.70 -6.66 -10.23
C ASP A 94 2.26 -6.68 -9.74
N GLY A 95 2.02 -6.81 -8.43
CA GLY A 95 0.69 -6.70 -7.83
C GLY A 95 0.01 -5.35 -8.08
N GLN A 96 0.77 -4.24 -8.05
CA GLN A 96 0.25 -2.92 -8.43
C GLN A 96 -0.20 -2.86 -9.90
N ARG A 97 0.48 -3.56 -10.82
CA ARG A 97 0.04 -3.61 -12.23
C ARG A 97 -1.28 -4.37 -12.37
N LEU A 98 -1.50 -5.39 -11.53
CA LEU A 98 -2.77 -6.15 -11.51
C LEU A 98 -3.91 -5.33 -10.90
N GLN A 99 -3.65 -4.56 -9.84
CA GLN A 99 -4.64 -3.69 -9.20
C GLN A 99 -4.11 -2.25 -8.99
N PRO A 100 -4.16 -1.39 -10.03
CA PRO A 100 -3.58 -0.04 -9.97
C PRO A 100 -4.24 0.91 -8.96
N GLN A 101 -5.45 0.59 -8.49
CA GLN A 101 -6.22 1.40 -7.53
C GLN A 101 -6.05 0.91 -6.08
N ASP A 102 -5.33 -0.19 -5.87
CA ASP A 102 -5.09 -0.69 -4.52
C ASP A 102 -3.92 0.07 -3.87
N LYS A 103 -4.24 0.85 -2.83
CA LYS A 103 -3.28 1.65 -2.07
C LYS A 103 -2.28 0.83 -1.27
N ARG A 104 -2.55 -0.46 -1.01
CA ARG A 104 -1.64 -1.33 -0.25
C ARG A 104 -0.26 -1.40 -0.91
N PHE A 105 -0.20 -1.53 -2.23
CA PHE A 105 1.08 -1.60 -2.96
C PHE A 105 1.96 -0.35 -2.83
N PRO A 106 1.49 0.87 -3.16
CA PRO A 106 2.33 2.05 -2.96
C PRO A 106 2.66 2.30 -1.48
N THR A 107 1.81 1.88 -0.53
CA THR A 107 2.15 1.93 0.90
C THR A 107 3.32 1.02 1.24
N GLU A 108 3.28 -0.25 0.83
CA GLU A 108 4.35 -1.22 1.08
C GLU A 108 5.65 -0.87 0.35
N LEU A 109 5.57 -0.38 -0.90
CA LEU A 109 6.72 0.15 -1.64
C LEU A 109 7.37 1.33 -0.90
N GLY A 110 6.57 2.17 -0.25
CA GLY A 110 7.05 3.20 0.66
C GLY A 110 7.80 2.62 1.86
N GLY A 111 7.24 1.58 2.49
CA GLY A 111 7.86 0.85 3.59
C GLY A 111 9.20 0.21 3.21
N VAL A 112 9.27 -0.48 2.08
CA VAL A 112 10.50 -1.08 1.54
C VAL A 112 11.56 -0.01 1.31
N ALA A 113 11.22 1.08 0.61
CA ALA A 113 12.15 2.18 0.37
C ALA A 113 12.65 2.83 1.69
N TYR A 114 11.77 2.96 2.69
CA TYR A 114 12.13 3.46 4.01
C TYR A 114 13.13 2.54 4.72
N LYS A 115 12.91 1.22 4.71
CA LYS A 115 13.85 0.24 5.30
C LYS A 115 15.23 0.29 4.63
N GLN A 116 15.27 0.62 3.34
CA GLN A 116 16.50 0.87 2.58
C GLN A 116 17.08 2.28 2.81
N LYS A 117 16.54 3.08 3.73
CA LYS A 117 16.91 4.47 4.03
C LYS A 117 16.76 5.45 2.84
N ARG A 118 15.96 5.08 1.83
CA ARG A 118 15.65 5.91 0.65
C ARG A 118 14.43 6.79 0.95
N TYR A 119 14.56 7.72 1.89
CA TYR A 119 13.44 8.52 2.42
C TYR A 119 12.66 9.31 1.35
N SER A 120 13.34 9.87 0.35
CA SER A 120 12.68 10.61 -0.74
C SER A 120 11.84 9.71 -1.65
N GLU A 121 12.31 8.48 -1.91
CA GLU A 121 11.55 7.48 -2.65
C GLU A 121 10.35 7.01 -1.82
N ALA A 122 10.56 6.73 -0.53
CA ALA A 122 9.49 6.33 0.39
C ALA A 122 8.36 7.39 0.44
N ALA A 123 8.71 8.66 0.60
CA ALA A 123 7.75 9.75 0.57
C ALA A 123 6.99 9.80 -0.77
N SER A 124 7.69 9.64 -1.89
CA SER A 124 7.07 9.64 -3.22
C SER A 124 6.02 8.53 -3.38
N TRP A 125 6.30 7.33 -2.86
CA TRP A 125 5.37 6.20 -2.85
C TRP A 125 4.16 6.44 -1.95
N LEU A 126 4.37 6.93 -0.73
CA LEU A 126 3.29 7.28 0.21
C LEU A 126 2.39 8.40 -0.33
N HIS A 127 2.95 9.38 -1.05
CA HIS A 127 2.13 10.36 -1.78
C HIS A 127 1.26 9.70 -2.86
N ARG A 128 1.69 8.60 -3.47
CA ARG A 128 0.84 7.84 -4.41
C ARG A 128 -0.29 7.14 -3.66
N ALA A 129 0.01 6.49 -2.53
CA ALA A 129 -1.00 5.86 -1.67
C ALA A 129 -2.06 6.89 -1.22
N LEU A 130 -1.63 8.07 -0.78
CA LEU A 130 -2.53 9.16 -0.37
C LEU A 130 -3.30 9.83 -1.52
N ARG A 131 -2.91 9.64 -2.78
CA ARG A 131 -3.76 10.02 -3.93
C ARG A 131 -4.91 9.04 -4.14
N LEU A 132 -4.72 7.77 -3.76
CA LEU A 132 -5.76 6.74 -3.83
C LEU A 132 -6.70 6.84 -2.63
N ASP A 133 -6.15 7.07 -1.43
CA ASP A 133 -6.93 7.36 -0.23
C ASP A 133 -6.28 8.48 0.62
N PRO A 134 -6.80 9.72 0.54
CA PRO A 134 -6.29 10.85 1.31
C PRO A 134 -6.40 10.68 2.83
N HIS A 135 -7.30 9.82 3.32
CA HIS A 135 -7.60 9.63 4.75
C HIS A 135 -6.94 8.38 5.33
N ASP A 136 -6.12 7.67 4.54
CA ASP A 136 -5.43 6.47 5.02
C ASP A 136 -4.55 6.81 6.23
N ALA A 137 -4.94 6.27 7.39
CA ALA A 137 -4.30 6.66 8.64
C ALA A 137 -2.83 6.24 8.68
N TYR A 138 -2.52 5.06 8.15
CA TYR A 138 -1.17 4.52 8.12
C TYR A 138 -0.24 5.33 7.22
N ALA A 139 -0.64 5.64 5.98
CA ALA A 139 0.17 6.42 5.05
C ALA A 139 0.36 7.87 5.52
N ASN A 140 -0.66 8.48 6.15
CA ASN A 140 -0.50 9.81 6.76
C ASN A 140 0.50 9.77 7.93
N ASP A 141 0.41 8.77 8.82
CA ASP A 141 1.33 8.62 9.95
C ASP A 141 2.77 8.35 9.49
N PHE A 142 2.93 7.49 8.48
CA PHE A 142 4.23 7.11 7.98
C PHE A 142 4.90 8.26 7.24
N LEU A 143 4.17 8.97 6.37
CA LEU A 143 4.71 10.12 5.66
C LEU A 143 5.07 11.25 6.63
N ALA A 144 4.24 11.49 7.64
CA ALA A 144 4.54 12.45 8.70
C ALA A 144 5.82 12.08 9.46
N THR A 145 5.99 10.80 9.81
CA THR A 145 7.18 10.28 10.48
C THR A 145 8.43 10.50 9.63
N ILE A 146 8.37 10.25 8.32
CA ILE A 146 9.50 10.52 7.40
C ILE A 146 9.87 12.01 7.41
N TYR A 147 8.88 12.90 7.32
CA TYR A 147 9.16 14.35 7.37
C TYR A 147 9.72 14.80 8.72
N PHE A 148 9.23 14.22 9.81
CA PHE A 148 9.74 14.50 11.15
C PHE A 148 11.20 14.06 11.31
N LEU A 149 11.55 12.87 10.84
CA LEU A 149 12.94 12.38 10.83
C LEU A 149 13.87 13.22 9.96
N GLN A 150 13.33 13.92 8.96
CA GLN A 150 14.06 14.89 8.15
C GLN A 150 14.16 16.29 8.79
N GLY A 151 13.63 16.47 10.01
CA GLY A 151 13.60 17.76 10.71
C GLY A 151 12.53 18.73 10.19
N ASN A 152 11.59 18.27 9.36
CA ASN A 152 10.52 19.09 8.82
C ASN A 152 9.22 18.89 9.60
N LEU A 153 9.17 19.47 10.80
CA LEU A 153 8.00 19.39 11.69
C LEU A 153 6.73 19.96 11.03
N GLU A 154 6.85 21.01 10.21
CA GLU A 154 5.68 21.61 9.54
C GLU A 154 5.04 20.65 8.54
N ALA A 155 5.85 20.00 7.70
CA ALA A 155 5.37 18.96 6.80
C ALA A 155 4.85 17.75 7.57
N ALA A 156 5.50 17.35 8.67
CA ALA A 156 5.00 16.27 9.52
C ALA A 156 3.60 16.55 10.07
N LEU A 157 3.40 17.73 10.67
CA LEU A 157 2.10 18.16 11.20
C LEU A 157 1.02 18.25 10.12
N LYS A 158 1.37 18.63 8.88
CA LYS A 158 0.42 18.63 7.76
C LYS A 158 -0.26 17.26 7.56
N TYR A 159 0.46 16.17 7.77
CA TYR A 159 -0.07 14.81 7.60
C TYR A 159 -0.59 14.22 8.93
N TRP A 160 0.14 14.37 10.04
CA TRP A 160 -0.32 13.92 11.35
C TRP A 160 -1.63 14.58 11.79
N ASN A 161 -1.86 15.85 11.44
CA ASN A 161 -3.09 16.52 11.84
C ASN A 161 -4.34 15.93 11.19
N ARG A 162 -4.22 15.28 10.01
CA ARG A 162 -5.34 14.58 9.35
C ARG A 162 -5.81 13.37 10.13
N ILE A 163 -4.98 12.83 11.03
CA ILE A 163 -5.24 11.64 11.83
C ILE A 163 -5.26 11.93 13.33
N GLY A 164 -5.42 13.21 13.73
CA GLY A 164 -5.54 13.56 15.14
C GLY A 164 -4.21 13.55 15.92
N LYS A 165 -3.05 13.56 15.26
CA LYS A 165 -1.72 13.55 15.89
C LYS A 165 -0.94 14.86 15.69
N PRO A 166 0.12 15.11 16.48
CA PRO A 166 0.44 14.47 17.76
C PRO A 166 -0.39 15.09 18.89
N GLN A 167 -0.59 14.33 19.97
CA GLN A 167 -1.22 14.83 21.19
C GLN A 167 -0.12 15.35 22.13
N ILE A 168 -0.24 16.60 22.58
CA ILE A 168 0.68 17.22 23.51
C ILE A 168 0.27 16.81 24.92
N GLU A 169 1.08 16.03 25.63
CA GLU A 169 0.82 15.73 27.03
C GLU A 169 1.28 16.88 27.95
N SER A 170 2.51 17.35 27.75
CA SER A 170 3.07 18.46 28.51
C SER A 170 4.06 19.25 27.66
N VAL A 171 4.18 20.55 27.91
CA VAL A 171 5.23 21.39 27.32
C VAL A 171 6.32 21.53 28.37
N ARG A 172 7.51 21.01 28.07
CA ARG A 172 8.67 21.09 28.96
C ARG A 172 9.78 21.85 28.25
N SER A 173 10.43 22.74 28.98
CA SER A 173 11.67 23.37 28.53
C SER A 173 12.85 22.70 29.22
N GLU A 174 13.88 22.35 28.46
CA GLU A 174 15.11 21.74 29.02
C GLU A 174 15.83 22.67 29.99
N GLN A 175 15.64 23.98 29.83
CA GLN A 175 16.11 24.98 30.78
C GLN A 175 14.93 25.80 31.30
N PRO A 176 14.91 26.18 32.60
CA PRO A 176 13.92 27.12 33.11
C PRO A 176 14.02 28.39 32.28
N LEU A 177 12.97 28.67 31.50
CA LEU A 177 12.94 29.87 30.69
C LEU A 177 12.90 31.06 31.67
N ARG A 178 13.97 31.86 31.70
CA ARG A 178 14.03 33.07 32.54
C ARG A 178 13.22 34.19 31.89
N MET A 179 11.91 34.04 31.93
CA MET A 179 10.97 34.96 31.31
C MET A 179 9.68 35.04 32.13
N ASP A 180 9.01 36.17 31.99
CA ASP A 180 7.72 36.41 32.63
C ASP A 180 6.70 35.33 32.17
N PRO A 181 6.02 34.63 33.11
CA PRO A 181 5.05 33.58 32.77
C PRO A 181 3.95 34.05 31.82
N THR A 182 3.50 35.29 31.94
CA THR A 182 2.48 35.88 31.07
C THR A 182 2.97 36.06 29.63
N LEU A 183 4.26 36.31 29.43
CA LEU A 183 4.87 36.33 28.09
C LEU A 183 4.98 34.92 27.51
N LEU A 184 5.25 33.92 28.35
CA LEU A 184 5.30 32.52 27.94
C LEU A 184 3.92 32.02 27.48
N ASP A 185 2.88 32.32 28.25
CA ASP A 185 1.49 31.97 27.92
C ASP A 185 1.04 32.64 26.61
N ARG A 186 1.50 33.87 26.35
CA ARG A 186 1.23 34.55 25.08
C ARG A 186 2.01 33.95 23.91
N ALA A 187 3.21 33.44 24.14
CA ALA A 187 4.07 32.90 23.08
C ALA A 187 3.46 31.66 22.41
N PHE A 188 2.80 30.78 23.17
CA PHE A 188 2.19 29.57 22.64
C PHE A 188 0.73 29.77 22.24
N ALA A 189 0.33 29.18 21.11
CA ALA A 189 -1.05 29.17 20.62
C ALA A 189 -1.74 27.81 20.80
N PHE A 190 -1.12 26.91 21.57
CA PHE A 190 -1.65 25.59 21.90
C PHE A 190 -1.55 25.36 23.41
N ALA A 191 -2.40 24.48 23.93
CA ALA A 191 -2.43 24.11 25.34
C ALA A 191 -1.84 22.71 25.57
N PRO A 192 -1.39 22.37 26.79
CA PRO A 192 -1.23 20.99 27.20
C PRO A 192 -2.53 20.19 27.04
N ALA A 193 -2.42 18.87 26.90
CA ALA A 193 -3.55 17.97 26.65
C ALA A 193 -4.37 18.32 25.38
N SER A 194 -3.73 18.91 24.38
CA SER A 194 -4.36 19.23 23.09
C SER A 194 -3.55 18.68 21.91
N GLN A 195 -4.19 18.54 20.76
CA GLN A 195 -3.50 18.20 19.52
C GLN A 195 -2.60 19.37 19.09
N LEU A 196 -1.32 19.12 18.79
CA LEU A 196 -0.47 20.12 18.17
C LEU A 196 -0.89 20.31 16.72
N ARG A 197 -1.61 21.38 16.40
CA ARG A 197 -1.99 21.68 15.01
C ARG A 197 -0.94 22.56 14.34
N LEU A 198 -0.74 22.38 13.04
CA LEU A 198 0.16 23.19 12.22
C LEU A 198 -0.14 24.70 12.34
N PRO A 199 -1.40 25.18 12.30
CA PRO A 199 -1.69 26.60 12.51
C PRO A 199 -1.25 27.11 13.90
N ASP A 200 -1.37 26.29 14.94
CA ASP A 200 -1.00 26.66 16.30
C ASP A 200 0.54 26.75 16.43
N LEU A 201 1.27 25.84 15.80
CA LEU A 201 2.73 25.90 15.71
C LEU A 201 3.19 27.18 14.99
N LEU A 202 2.63 27.47 13.81
CA LEU A 202 3.00 28.66 13.03
C LEU A 202 2.68 29.95 13.79
N THR A 203 1.53 30.01 14.45
CA THR A 203 1.15 31.14 15.31
C THR A 203 2.15 31.30 16.45
N SER A 204 2.53 30.21 17.11
CA SER A 204 3.50 30.23 18.21
C SER A 204 4.87 30.74 17.75
N LYS A 205 5.35 30.29 16.58
CA LYS A 205 6.59 30.79 15.98
C LYS A 205 6.53 32.29 15.70
N ALA A 206 5.43 32.78 15.13
CA ALA A 206 5.24 34.20 14.83
C ALA A 206 5.20 35.06 16.10
N ARG A 207 4.49 34.62 17.15
CA ARG A 207 4.45 35.31 18.44
C ARG A 207 5.81 35.33 19.11
N ALA A 208 6.52 34.21 19.14
CA ALA A 208 7.88 34.12 19.67
C ALA A 208 8.85 35.07 18.93
N ALA A 209 8.78 35.14 17.60
CA ALA A 209 9.59 36.06 16.81
C ALA A 209 9.26 37.54 17.12
N GLY A 210 7.98 37.87 17.26
CA GLY A 210 7.52 39.24 17.60
C GLY A 210 7.92 39.71 18.99
N LEU A 211 8.22 38.80 19.92
CA LEU A 211 8.72 39.14 21.25
C LEU A 211 10.17 39.64 21.24
N GLY A 212 10.96 39.38 20.19
CA GLY A 212 12.34 39.85 20.07
C GLY A 212 13.34 39.22 21.06
N VAL A 213 12.92 38.24 21.86
CA VAL A 213 13.75 37.58 22.90
C VAL A 213 14.37 36.26 22.40
N PHE A 214 13.80 35.64 21.37
CA PHE A 214 14.18 34.29 20.93
C PHE A 214 14.88 34.32 19.58
N HIS A 215 16.21 34.26 19.58
CA HIS A 215 16.96 34.28 18.33
C HIS A 215 16.91 32.96 17.53
N VAL A 216 16.68 31.79 18.14
CA VAL A 216 16.50 30.51 17.41
C VAL A 216 15.76 29.49 18.30
N PHE A 217 14.57 29.04 17.92
CA PHE A 217 14.00 27.79 18.43
C PHE A 217 14.26 26.66 17.42
N ARG A 218 14.76 25.52 17.89
CA ARG A 218 14.62 24.22 17.21
C ARG A 218 13.52 23.46 17.95
N PHE A 219 12.51 23.01 17.20
CA PHE A 219 11.41 22.17 17.67
C PHE A 219 11.60 20.75 17.16
#